data_AF-A0A363T5B1-F1
#
_entry.id   AF-A0A363T5B1-F1
#
_cell.length_a   1.000
_cell.length_b   1.000
_cell.length_c   1.000
_cell.angle_alpha   90.00
_cell.angle_beta   90.00
_cell.angle_gamma   90.00
#
_symmetry.space_group_name_H-M   'P 1'
#
loop_
_entity.id
_entity.type
_entity.pdbx_description
1 polymer ?
#
loop_
_entity_poly.entity_id
_entity_poly.type
_entity_poly.pdbx_seq_one_letter_code
_entity_poly.pdbx_strand_id
1 'polypeptide(L)'
;MQKAPIPREYYNFSNPWNLKRRAVDNHLSFPKTINEKTLDEWSRKMIKLGVPVSVLREHLSKQPDVRATEYDMRLLVKLPGIMAERNQKGKNFERKGKIDEAIKMYEANVTDRFNNNFPYDRLRIIYTNQQRYEDAIRVCHAFVDMANTLLNAGTPRGDVLPKRDRYMNYIERLEIAKNRSKPI
;
A
#
# COMPACT_ATOMS: atom_id res chain seq x y z
N MET A 1 10.30 13.04 -27.43
CA MET A 1 9.43 11.84 -27.41
C MET A 1 8.73 11.75 -26.07
N GLN A 2 7.45 12.15 -25.99
CA GLN A 2 6.62 11.91 -24.80
C GLN A 2 6.24 10.42 -24.79
N LYS A 3 6.65 9.68 -23.74
CA LYS A 3 6.11 8.33 -23.51
C LYS A 3 4.63 8.49 -23.17
N ALA A 4 3.78 7.74 -23.87
CA ALA A 4 2.34 7.74 -23.66
C ALA A 4 2.00 7.48 -22.18
N PRO A 5 0.97 8.12 -21.63
CA PRO A 5 0.47 7.75 -20.31
C PRO A 5 0.07 6.28 -20.32
N ILE A 6 0.46 5.55 -19.27
CA ILE A 6 0.15 4.12 -19.13
C ILE A 6 -1.38 3.95 -19.22
N PRO A 7 -1.90 3.07 -20.09
CA PRO A 7 -3.34 2.91 -20.34
C PRO A 7 -4.15 2.70 -19.05
N ARG A 8 -5.35 3.28 -19.01
CA ARG A 8 -6.25 3.28 -17.84
C ARG A 8 -6.65 1.86 -17.39
N GLU A 9 -6.55 0.87 -18.27
CA GLU A 9 -6.78 -0.55 -18.00
C GLU A 9 -5.72 -1.19 -17.07
N TYR A 10 -4.52 -0.61 -16.94
CA TYR A 10 -3.53 -1.03 -15.92
C TYR A 10 -3.97 -0.68 -14.49
N TYR A 11 -4.93 0.22 -14.31
CA TYR A 11 -5.55 0.49 -13.00
C TYR A 11 -6.58 -0.57 -12.60
N ASN A 12 -6.87 -1.56 -13.45
CA ASN A 12 -7.97 -2.51 -13.25
C ASN A 12 -7.58 -3.99 -13.36
N PHE A 13 -6.34 -4.35 -13.03
CA PHE A 13 -5.97 -5.75 -12.78
C PHE A 13 -6.12 -6.07 -11.29
N SER A 14 -7.16 -6.84 -10.96
CA SER A 14 -7.30 -7.59 -9.71
C SER A 14 -6.92 -6.81 -8.46
N ASN A 15 -7.62 -5.68 -8.23
CA ASN A 15 -7.36 -4.82 -7.10
C ASN A 15 -7.48 -5.60 -5.76
N PRO A 16 -6.39 -5.88 -5.02
CA PRO A 16 -6.46 -6.60 -3.74
C PRO A 16 -7.18 -5.78 -2.66
N TRP A 17 -7.46 -4.48 -2.91
CA TRP A 17 -8.20 -3.63 -1.97
C TRP A 17 -9.67 -4.08 -1.79
N ASN A 18 -10.23 -4.88 -2.70
CA ASN A 18 -11.58 -5.45 -2.50
C ASN A 18 -11.63 -6.44 -1.32
N LEU A 19 -10.53 -7.19 -1.06
CA LEU A 19 -10.42 -8.07 0.11
C LEU A 19 -10.23 -7.28 1.41
N LYS A 20 -9.69 -6.06 1.35
CA LYS A 20 -9.48 -5.19 2.53
C LYS A 20 -10.67 -4.30 2.86
N ARG A 21 -11.53 -3.95 1.88
CA ARG A 21 -12.88 -3.41 2.17
C ARG A 21 -13.69 -4.39 2.99
N ARG A 22 -13.71 -5.67 2.59
CA ARG A 22 -14.29 -6.75 3.40
C ARG A 22 -13.67 -6.88 4.79
N ALA A 23 -12.41 -6.50 5.00
CA ALA A 23 -11.81 -6.52 6.34
C ALA A 23 -12.32 -5.38 7.24
N VAL A 24 -12.64 -4.20 6.69
CA VAL A 24 -13.35 -3.15 7.46
C VAL A 24 -14.79 -3.58 7.73
N ASP A 25 -15.43 -4.23 6.76
CA ASP A 25 -16.82 -4.70 6.89
C ASP A 25 -16.97 -5.93 7.80
N ASN A 26 -15.98 -6.85 7.82
CA ASN A 26 -16.03 -8.13 8.54
C ASN A 26 -15.21 -8.16 9.85
N HIS A 27 -14.27 -7.23 10.05
CA HIS A 27 -13.34 -7.28 11.19
C HIS A 27 -13.39 -6.08 12.11
N LEU A 28 -14.50 -5.34 12.25
CA LEU A 28 -14.96 -4.69 13.50
C LEU A 28 -16.12 -3.73 13.24
N SER A 29 -17.16 -3.79 14.08
CA SER A 29 -18.20 -2.78 14.11
C SER A 29 -17.59 -1.41 14.40
N PHE A 30 -17.86 -0.43 13.55
CA PHE A 30 -17.57 0.98 13.81
C PHE A 30 -18.12 1.38 15.20
N PRO A 31 -17.44 2.26 15.97
CA PRO A 31 -17.88 2.59 17.32
C PRO A 31 -19.31 3.15 17.34
N LYS A 32 -20.15 2.61 18.23
CA LYS A 32 -21.52 3.11 18.44
C LYS A 32 -21.54 4.57 18.93
N THR A 33 -20.56 4.93 19.74
CA THR A 33 -20.35 6.30 20.20
C THR A 33 -19.13 6.87 19.49
N ILE A 34 -19.32 8.00 18.80
CA ILE A 34 -18.26 8.67 18.03
C ILE A 34 -17.66 9.77 18.91
N ASN A 35 -16.46 9.51 19.43
CA ASN A 35 -15.63 10.50 20.13
C ASN A 35 -14.15 10.17 19.92
N GLU A 36 -13.26 11.04 20.39
CA GLU A 36 -11.82 10.88 20.17
C GLU A 36 -11.29 9.53 20.68
N LYS A 37 -11.64 9.13 21.90
CA LYS A 37 -11.16 7.89 22.51
C LYS A 37 -11.58 6.66 21.70
N THR A 38 -12.87 6.57 21.35
CA THR A 38 -13.40 5.40 20.64
C THR A 38 -12.86 5.30 19.23
N LEU A 39 -12.65 6.44 18.55
CA LEU A 39 -12.04 6.48 17.23
C LEU A 39 -10.54 6.12 17.26
N ASP A 40 -9.81 6.55 18.29
CA ASP A 40 -8.40 6.19 18.49
C ASP A 40 -8.22 4.69 18.77
N GLU A 41 -9.05 4.11 19.64
CA GLU A 41 -9.03 2.67 19.93
C GLU A 41 -9.34 1.84 18.67
N TRP A 42 -10.39 2.24 17.94
CA TRP A 42 -10.78 1.58 16.70
C TRP A 42 -9.69 1.68 15.64
N SER A 43 -9.20 2.88 15.33
CA SER A 43 -8.20 3.08 14.27
C SER A 43 -6.90 2.34 14.58
N ARG A 44 -6.41 2.38 15.82
CA ARG A 44 -5.22 1.63 16.26
C ARG A 44 -5.40 0.13 16.07
N LYS A 45 -6.58 -0.40 16.38
CA LYS A 45 -6.89 -1.82 16.18
C LYS A 45 -6.87 -2.17 14.69
N MET A 46 -7.51 -1.37 13.83
CA MET A 46 -7.51 -1.62 12.38
C MET A 46 -6.11 -1.51 11.77
N ILE A 47 -5.33 -0.49 12.15
CA ILE A 47 -3.95 -0.30 11.70
C ILE A 47 -3.09 -1.50 12.11
N LYS A 48 -3.25 -2.01 13.33
CA LYS A 48 -2.54 -3.20 13.83
C LYS A 48 -2.88 -4.46 13.02
N LEU A 49 -4.10 -4.56 12.50
CA LEU A 49 -4.54 -5.63 11.60
C LEU A 49 -4.05 -5.46 10.16
N GLY A 50 -3.37 -4.35 9.83
CA GLY A 50 -2.85 -4.07 8.50
C GLY A 50 -3.86 -3.39 7.58
N VAL A 51 -4.91 -2.79 8.13
CA VAL A 51 -5.81 -1.93 7.35
C VAL A 51 -5.09 -0.62 7.03
N PRO A 52 -5.02 -0.19 5.75
CA PRO A 52 -4.42 1.08 5.35
C PRO A 52 -5.19 2.25 5.94
N VAL A 53 -4.50 3.35 6.23
CA VAL A 53 -5.14 4.56 6.75
C VAL A 53 -6.11 5.09 5.72
N SER A 54 -5.74 5.17 4.44
CA SER A 54 -6.62 5.62 3.35
C SER A 54 -7.97 4.89 3.28
N VAL A 55 -8.02 3.60 3.65
CA VAL A 55 -9.28 2.85 3.76
C VAL A 55 -10.11 3.30 4.97
N LEU A 56 -9.46 3.53 6.12
CA LEU A 56 -10.14 4.11 7.29
C LEU A 56 -10.69 5.50 6.99
N ARG A 57 -9.93 6.32 6.26
CA ARG A 57 -10.34 7.67 5.83
C ARG A 57 -11.58 7.61 4.95
N GLU A 58 -11.61 6.71 3.96
CA GLU A 58 -12.78 6.49 3.08
C GLU A 58 -14.02 6.07 3.89
N HIS A 59 -13.82 5.30 4.96
CA HIS A 59 -14.92 4.90 5.84
C HIS A 59 -15.40 6.07 6.71
N LEU A 60 -14.48 6.81 7.33
CA LEU A 60 -14.78 7.97 8.18
C LEU A 60 -15.50 9.08 7.41
N SER A 61 -15.11 9.34 6.15
CA SER A 61 -15.74 10.39 5.33
C SER A 61 -17.20 10.09 4.94
N LYS A 62 -17.63 8.83 5.07
CA LYS A 62 -19.02 8.41 4.84
C LYS A 62 -19.88 8.52 6.11
N GLN A 63 -19.27 8.78 7.26
CA GLN A 63 -20.02 8.92 8.52
C GLN A 63 -20.68 10.29 8.58
N PRO A 64 -21.95 10.38 9.05
CA PRO A 64 -22.65 11.67 9.14
C PRO A 64 -22.15 12.56 10.27
N ASP A 65 -21.36 12.03 11.22
CA ASP A 65 -20.87 12.76 12.38
C ASP A 65 -19.59 13.54 12.05
N VAL A 66 -19.62 14.86 12.22
CA VAL A 66 -18.49 15.77 11.94
C VAL A 66 -17.20 15.38 12.67
N ARG A 67 -17.30 14.76 13.85
CA ARG A 67 -16.14 14.32 14.64
C ARG A 67 -15.36 13.21 13.92
N ALA A 68 -16.02 12.40 13.08
CA ALA A 68 -15.34 11.42 12.23
C ALA A 68 -14.46 12.11 11.17
N THR A 69 -14.96 13.21 10.58
CA THR A 69 -14.22 14.04 9.61
C THR A 69 -13.06 14.78 10.27
N GLU A 70 -13.25 15.35 11.45
CA GLU A 70 -12.15 15.99 12.21
C GLU A 70 -11.05 14.97 12.57
N TYR A 71 -11.45 13.76 12.92
CA TYR A 71 -10.54 12.67 13.24
C TYR A 71 -9.74 12.20 12.01
N ASP A 72 -10.34 12.23 10.81
CA ASP A 72 -9.66 11.94 9.54
C ASP A 72 -8.40 12.81 9.35
N MET A 73 -8.53 14.11 9.60
CA MET A 73 -7.40 15.05 9.51
C MET A 73 -6.28 14.71 10.51
N ARG A 74 -6.64 14.26 11.72
CA ARG A 74 -5.66 13.82 12.73
C ARG A 74 -4.93 12.54 12.28
N LEU A 75 -5.63 11.60 11.64
CA LEU A 75 -5.01 10.39 11.09
C LEU A 75 -4.00 10.71 9.99
N LEU A 76 -4.31 11.69 9.13
CA LEU A 76 -3.38 12.15 8.09
C LEU A 76 -2.07 12.66 8.67
N VAL A 77 -2.12 13.46 9.73
CA VAL A 77 -0.92 13.99 10.40
C VAL A 77 -0.06 12.85 10.98
N LYS A 78 -0.70 11.80 11.52
CA LYS A 78 -0.01 10.62 12.08
C LYS A 78 0.52 9.65 11.02
N LEU A 79 0.07 9.75 9.77
CA LEU A 79 0.31 8.77 8.71
C LEU A 79 1.81 8.45 8.48
N PRO A 80 2.73 9.43 8.41
CA PRO A 80 4.16 9.14 8.25
C PRO A 80 4.72 8.22 9.34
N GLY A 81 4.34 8.46 10.61
CA GLY A 81 4.74 7.63 11.75
C GLY A 81 4.14 6.23 11.70
N ILE A 82 2.85 6.11 11.32
CA ILE A 82 2.17 4.83 11.14
C ILE A 82 2.87 3.97 10.08
N MET A 83 3.24 4.57 8.95
CA MET A 83 3.92 3.86 7.87
C MET A 83 5.33 3.41 8.28
N ALA A 84 6.07 4.23 9.02
CA ALA A 84 7.36 3.86 9.58
C ALA A 84 7.24 2.66 10.55
N GLU A 85 6.26 2.69 11.44
CA GLU A 85 5.98 1.60 12.38
C GLU A 85 5.62 0.29 11.66
N ARG A 86 4.78 0.35 10.62
CA ARG A 86 4.44 -0.80 9.78
C ARG A 86 5.66 -1.41 9.11
N ASN A 87 6.59 -0.59 8.60
CA ASN A 87 7.84 -1.11 8.03
C ASN A 87 8.68 -1.86 9.09
N GLN A 88 8.75 -1.34 10.31
CA GLN A 88 9.46 -2.01 11.40
C GLN A 88 8.78 -3.31 11.82
N LYS A 89 7.44 -3.32 11.88
CA LYS A 89 6.66 -4.54 12.14
C LYS A 89 6.86 -5.58 11.04
N GLY A 90 6.80 -5.17 9.78
CA GLY A 90 7.07 -6.04 8.63
C GLY A 90 8.44 -6.71 8.74
N LYS A 91 9.50 -5.92 9.00
CA LYS A 91 10.86 -6.47 9.22
C LYS A 91 10.89 -7.49 10.36
N ASN A 92 10.22 -7.20 11.46
CA ASN A 92 10.17 -8.08 12.62
C ASN A 92 9.40 -9.38 12.32
N PHE A 93 8.34 -9.31 11.52
CA PHE A 93 7.60 -10.49 11.06
C PHE A 93 8.44 -11.35 10.13
N GLU A 94 9.16 -10.75 9.16
CA GLU A 94 10.08 -11.49 8.28
C GLU A 94 11.17 -12.23 9.07
N ARG A 95 11.78 -11.57 10.06
CA ARG A 95 12.77 -12.20 10.96
C ARG A 95 12.22 -13.39 11.74
N LYS A 96 10.91 -13.44 11.97
CA LYS A 96 10.20 -14.53 12.68
C LYS A 96 9.61 -15.57 11.74
N GLY A 97 9.87 -15.48 10.43
CA GLY A 97 9.26 -16.35 9.41
C GLY A 97 7.76 -16.11 9.17
N LYS A 98 7.19 -15.05 9.74
CA LYS A 98 5.77 -14.69 9.63
C LYS A 98 5.51 -13.87 8.37
N ILE A 99 5.68 -14.51 7.21
CA ILE A 99 5.72 -13.81 5.91
C ILE A 99 4.37 -13.17 5.57
N ASP A 100 3.25 -13.83 5.86
CA ASP A 100 1.92 -13.29 5.55
C ASP A 100 1.61 -12.01 6.35
N GLU A 101 2.01 -11.97 7.63
CA GLU A 101 1.88 -10.77 8.45
C GLU A 101 2.81 -9.65 7.99
N ALA A 102 4.01 -9.97 7.50
CA ALA A 102 4.89 -8.99 6.87
C ALA A 102 4.26 -8.39 5.60
N ILE A 103 3.72 -9.23 4.73
CA ILE A 103 3.00 -8.82 3.52
C ILE A 103 1.87 -7.85 3.88
N LYS A 104 1.05 -8.17 4.90
CA LYS A 104 -0.06 -7.29 5.34
C LYS A 104 0.43 -5.88 5.68
N MET A 105 1.54 -5.77 6.43
CA MET A 105 2.10 -4.47 6.83
C MET A 105 2.64 -3.68 5.64
N TYR A 106 3.41 -4.34 4.76
CA TYR A 106 3.99 -3.67 3.60
C TYR A 106 2.94 -3.26 2.58
N GLU A 107 1.94 -4.10 2.32
CA GLU A 107 0.84 -3.75 1.41
C GLU A 107 0.09 -2.53 1.94
N ALA A 108 -0.16 -2.45 3.26
CA ALA A 108 -0.79 -1.26 3.83
C ALA A 108 -0.02 0.03 3.49
N ASN A 109 1.32 -0.01 3.53
CA ASN A 109 2.17 1.10 3.14
C ASN A 109 2.16 1.38 1.63
N VAL A 110 2.06 0.36 0.78
CA VAL A 110 1.91 0.55 -0.67
C VAL A 110 0.61 1.28 -0.99
N THR A 111 -0.51 0.91 -0.37
CA THR A 111 -1.80 1.62 -0.56
C THR A 111 -1.79 3.03 0.01
N ASP A 112 -1.15 3.24 1.15
CA ASP A 112 -0.97 4.59 1.71
C ASP A 112 0.14 5.39 0.98
N ARG A 113 0.64 4.86 -0.14
CA ARG A 113 1.61 5.48 -1.06
C ARG A 113 2.89 5.95 -0.37
N PHE A 114 3.50 5.08 0.44
CA PHE A 114 4.75 5.37 1.13
C PHE A 114 5.81 5.90 0.14
N ASN A 115 6.42 7.04 0.46
CA ASN A 115 7.22 7.80 -0.51
C ASN A 115 8.65 7.26 -0.74
N ASN A 116 8.97 6.07 -0.23
CA ASN A 116 10.29 5.43 -0.30
C ASN A 116 10.14 3.97 -0.75
N ASN A 117 11.18 3.39 -1.38
CA ASN A 117 11.13 2.09 -2.04
C ASN A 117 11.07 0.89 -1.09
N PHE A 118 11.31 1.06 0.22
CA PHE A 118 11.47 -0.07 1.14
C PHE A 118 10.33 -1.12 1.11
N PRO A 119 9.04 -0.79 1.36
CA PRO A 119 7.96 -1.78 1.33
C PRO A 119 7.76 -2.39 -0.06
N TYR A 120 7.96 -1.61 -1.12
CA TYR A 120 7.85 -2.06 -2.51
C TYR A 120 8.93 -3.09 -2.84
N ASP A 121 10.18 -2.86 -2.42
CA ASP A 121 11.28 -3.80 -2.61
C ASP A 121 11.03 -5.11 -1.87
N ARG A 122 10.58 -5.03 -0.60
CA ARG A 122 10.28 -6.23 0.19
C ARG A 122 9.17 -7.05 -0.45
N LEU A 123 8.04 -6.43 -0.81
CA LEU A 123 6.93 -7.13 -1.44
C LEU A 123 7.32 -7.73 -2.80
N ARG A 124 8.02 -6.98 -3.65
CA ARG A 124 8.52 -7.50 -4.93
C ARG A 124 9.34 -8.77 -4.71
N ILE A 125 10.28 -8.75 -3.75
CA ILE A 125 11.13 -9.92 -3.43
C ILE A 125 10.28 -11.08 -2.92
N ILE A 126 9.41 -10.85 -1.94
CA ILE A 126 8.57 -11.88 -1.33
C ILE A 126 7.69 -12.54 -2.41
N TYR A 127 6.98 -11.75 -3.21
CA TYR A 127 6.10 -12.27 -4.24
C TYR A 127 6.86 -12.99 -5.36
N THR A 128 8.02 -12.49 -5.76
CA THR A 128 8.87 -13.18 -6.74
C THR A 128 9.30 -14.56 -6.22
N ASN A 129 9.72 -14.64 -4.95
CA ASN A 129 10.12 -15.91 -4.33
C ASN A 129 8.96 -16.90 -4.20
N GLN A 130 7.73 -16.40 -4.08
CA GLN A 130 6.49 -17.19 -4.07
C GLN A 130 5.97 -17.49 -5.49
N GLN A 131 6.71 -17.13 -6.56
CA GLN A 131 6.28 -17.23 -7.96
C GLN A 131 4.97 -16.48 -8.27
N ARG A 132 4.59 -15.52 -7.42
CA ARG A 132 3.43 -14.64 -7.60
C ARG A 132 3.83 -13.44 -8.43
N TYR A 133 4.17 -13.67 -9.70
CA TYR A 133 4.76 -12.65 -10.55
C TYR A 133 3.80 -11.49 -10.82
N GLU A 134 2.51 -11.75 -10.99
CA GLU A 134 1.48 -10.73 -11.16
C GLU A 134 1.44 -9.74 -9.98
N ASP A 135 1.55 -10.24 -8.75
CA ASP A 135 1.59 -9.41 -7.56
C ASP A 135 2.88 -8.58 -7.48
N ALA A 136 4.02 -9.18 -7.83
CA ALA A 136 5.30 -8.46 -7.89
C ALA A 136 5.26 -7.32 -8.93
N ILE A 137 4.69 -7.59 -10.11
CA ILE A 137 4.51 -6.60 -11.19
C ILE A 137 3.60 -5.46 -10.73
N ARG A 138 2.44 -5.78 -10.12
CA ARG A 138 1.51 -4.78 -9.56
C ARG A 138 2.21 -3.86 -8.55
N VAL A 139 2.99 -4.42 -7.62
CA VAL A 139 3.74 -3.63 -6.64
C VAL A 139 4.76 -2.72 -7.33
N CYS A 140 5.42 -3.21 -8.39
CA CYS A 140 6.36 -2.38 -9.13
C CYS A 140 5.68 -1.20 -9.82
N HIS A 141 4.53 -1.42 -10.46
CA HIS A 141 3.72 -0.34 -11.04
C HIS A 141 3.28 0.67 -9.97
N ALA A 142 2.84 0.21 -8.80
CA ALA A 142 2.46 1.10 -7.69
C ALA A 142 3.61 2.02 -7.24
N PHE A 143 4.86 1.54 -7.26
CA PHE A 143 6.02 2.40 -7.00
C PHE A 143 6.23 3.41 -8.12
N VAL A 144 6.15 2.99 -9.39
CA VAL A 144 6.30 3.88 -10.55
C VAL A 144 5.28 5.01 -10.51
N ASP A 145 4.02 4.71 -10.19
CA ASP A 145 2.95 5.70 -10.08
C ASP A 145 3.18 6.69 -8.95
N MET A 146 3.62 6.21 -7.78
CA MET A 146 4.02 7.05 -6.65
C MET A 146 5.20 7.95 -7.04
N ALA A 147 6.24 7.39 -7.67
CA ALA A 147 7.43 8.12 -8.10
C ALA A 147 7.07 9.21 -9.13
N ASN A 148 6.22 8.90 -10.11
CA ASN A 148 5.72 9.88 -11.08
C ASN A 148 4.93 11.00 -10.39
N THR A 149 4.13 10.68 -9.37
CA THR A 149 3.43 11.71 -8.58
C THR A 149 4.42 12.66 -7.91
N LEU A 150 5.52 12.14 -7.34
CA LEU A 150 6.57 12.97 -6.74
C LEU A 150 7.35 13.80 -7.77
N LEU A 151 7.66 13.23 -8.94
CA LEU A 151 8.35 13.93 -10.02
C LEU A 151 7.51 15.10 -10.55
N ASN A 152 6.20 14.89 -10.69
CA ASN A 152 5.27 15.91 -11.17
C ASN A 152 5.01 17.03 -10.16
N ALA A 153 5.32 16.82 -8.87
CA ALA A 153 5.17 17.84 -7.83
C ALA A 153 6.25 18.95 -7.87
N GLY A 154 7.24 18.85 -8.76
CA GLY A 154 8.16 19.95 -9.09
C GLY A 154 9.44 20.03 -8.24
N THR A 155 9.55 19.27 -7.15
CA THR A 155 10.77 19.22 -6.30
C THR A 155 11.09 17.79 -5.84
N PRO A 156 11.27 16.83 -6.76
CA PRO A 156 11.55 15.46 -6.36
C PRO A 156 12.93 15.34 -5.70
N ARG A 157 13.04 14.41 -4.75
CA ARG A 157 14.34 13.95 -4.26
C ARG A 157 15.14 13.38 -5.44
N GLY A 158 16.44 13.66 -5.50
CA GLY A 158 17.29 13.26 -6.65
C GLY A 158 17.33 11.74 -6.91
N ASP A 159 17.03 10.91 -5.92
CA ASP A 159 16.99 9.46 -6.03
C ASP A 159 15.70 8.89 -6.66
N VAL A 160 14.65 9.70 -6.86
CA VAL A 160 13.34 9.22 -7.32
C VAL A 160 13.39 8.73 -8.77
N LEU A 161 13.98 9.51 -9.67
CA LEU A 161 14.02 9.18 -11.11
C LEU A 161 14.80 7.88 -11.38
N PRO A 162 16.04 7.69 -10.87
CA PRO A 162 16.76 6.44 -11.09
C PRO A 162 16.07 5.22 -10.48
N LYS A 163 15.38 5.39 -9.33
CA LYS A 163 14.61 4.31 -8.71
C LYS A 163 13.39 3.95 -9.55
N ARG A 164 12.65 4.91 -10.08
CA ARG A 164 11.53 4.65 -10.99
C ARG A 164 11.97 3.81 -12.19
N ASP A 165 13.08 4.18 -12.82
CA ASP A 165 13.59 3.48 -14.00
C ASP A 165 14.05 2.05 -13.66
N ARG A 166 14.65 1.86 -12.48
CA ARG A 166 14.94 0.51 -11.97
C ARG A 166 13.68 -0.35 -11.83
N TYR A 167 12.58 0.24 -11.37
CA TYR A 167 11.31 -0.46 -11.21
C TYR A 167 10.67 -0.82 -12.55
N MET A 168 10.79 0.03 -13.57
CA MET A 168 10.41 -0.32 -14.95
C MET A 168 11.19 -1.54 -15.45
N ASN A 169 12.50 -1.59 -15.20
CA ASN A 169 13.32 -2.76 -15.55
C ASN A 169 12.90 -4.03 -14.77
N TYR A 170 12.44 -3.90 -13.52
CA TYR A 170 11.89 -5.04 -12.78
C TYR A 170 10.62 -5.57 -13.41
N ILE A 171 9.72 -4.70 -13.87
CA ILE A 171 8.49 -5.09 -14.56
C ILE A 171 8.81 -5.93 -15.80
N GLU A 172 9.71 -5.46 -16.65
CA GLU A 172 10.13 -6.19 -17.86
C GLU A 172 10.64 -7.60 -17.54
N ARG A 173 11.52 -7.72 -16.53
CA ARG A 173 12.08 -9.02 -16.11
C ARG A 173 11.02 -9.94 -15.51
N LEU A 174 10.09 -9.40 -14.73
CA LEU A 174 9.03 -10.17 -14.10
C LEU A 174 8.01 -10.67 -15.14
N GLU A 175 7.70 -9.89 -16.17
CA GLU A 175 6.83 -10.35 -17.27
C GLU A 175 7.46 -11.49 -18.06
N ILE A 176 8.78 -11.46 -18.28
CA ILE A 176 9.50 -12.59 -18.88
C ILE A 176 9.42 -13.82 -17.97
N ALA A 177 9.68 -13.67 -16.67
CA ALA A 177 9.61 -14.78 -15.71
C ALA A 177 8.21 -15.40 -15.64
N LYS A 178 7.17 -14.55 -15.57
CA LYS A 178 5.76 -14.93 -15.62
C LYS A 178 5.44 -15.77 -16.86
N ASN A 179 5.82 -15.30 -18.05
CA ASN A 179 5.55 -16.03 -19.29
C ASN A 179 6.29 -17.37 -19.37
N ARG A 180 7.51 -17.47 -18.82
CA ARG A 180 8.26 -18.74 -18.73
C ARG A 180 7.65 -19.75 -17.76
N SER A 181 6.88 -19.28 -16.77
CA SER A 181 6.26 -20.13 -15.75
C SER A 181 4.88 -20.67 -16.12
N LYS A 182 4.30 -20.22 -17.25
CA LYS A 182 3.06 -20.78 -17.77
C LYS A 182 3.33 -22.20 -18.33
N PRO A 183 2.54 -23.22 -17.95
CA PRO A 183 2.68 -24.54 -18.56
C PRO A 183 2.41 -24.46 -20.07
N ILE A 184 3.17 -25.25 -20.83
CA ILE A 184 3.05 -25.41 -22.30
C ILE A 184 1.69 -26.03 -22.63
#